data_AF-A0A920JW09-F1
#
_entry.id   AF-A0A920JW09-F1
#
_cell.length_a   1.000
_cell.length_b   1.000
_cell.length_c   1.000
_cell.angle_alpha   90.00
_cell.angle_beta   90.00
_cell.angle_gamma   90.00
#
_symmetry.space_group_name_H-M   'P 1'
#
loop_
_entity.id
_entity.type
_entity.pdbx_description
1 polymer ?
#
loop_
_entity_poly.entity_id
_entity_poly.type
_entity_poly.pdbx_seq_one_letter_code
_entity_poly.pdbx_strand_id
1 'polypeptide(L)'
;MKEKKGVFYGSTTCYTEMAAEKISAQINILTKTDCTRLHDINDTSVLKMADYKYLIAGIPTWDFGELQEDWEDQWEELREINLESKYVALLDSVIK
;
A
#
# COMPACT_ATOMS: atom_id res chain seq x y z
N MET A 1 19.47 2.61 -12.75
CA MET A 1 18.61 3.25 -11.73
C MET A 1 18.09 2.17 -10.80
N LYS A 2 18.07 2.38 -9.48
CA LYS A 2 17.54 1.37 -8.54
C LYS A 2 16.00 1.34 -8.65
N GLU A 3 15.41 0.15 -8.64
CA GLU A 3 13.95 -0.05 -8.74
C GLU A 3 13.26 0.52 -7.49
N LYS A 4 12.33 1.47 -7.70
CA LYS A 4 11.49 2.04 -6.63
C LYS A 4 10.39 1.06 -6.23
N LYS A 5 9.97 1.10 -4.97
CA LYS A 5 8.91 0.27 -4.38
C LYS A 5 7.74 1.17 -4.01
N GLY A 6 6.53 0.77 -4.39
CA GLY A 6 5.30 1.48 -4.05
C GLY A 6 4.73 0.95 -2.76
N VAL A 7 4.48 1.82 -1.79
CA VAL A 7 3.79 1.50 -0.54
C VAL A 7 2.47 2.25 -0.56
N PHE A 8 1.39 1.52 -0.77
CA PHE A 8 0.03 2.06 -0.86
C PHE A 8 -0.71 1.69 0.42
N TYR A 9 -1.44 2.62 1.02
CA TYR A 9 -2.21 2.34 2.23
C TYR A 9 -3.50 3.14 2.25
N GLY A 10 -4.54 2.54 2.83
CA GLY A 10 -5.73 3.24 3.32
C GLY A 10 -5.72 3.20 4.84
N SER A 11 -6.35 4.16 5.52
CA SER A 11 -6.26 4.26 6.98
C SER A 11 -7.32 5.18 7.60
N THR A 12 -8.11 4.67 8.55
CA THR A 12 -9.08 5.48 9.30
C THR A 12 -8.50 6.04 10.61
N THR A 13 -7.72 5.25 11.35
CA THR A 13 -7.19 5.62 12.69
C THR A 13 -5.66 5.66 12.73
N CYS A 14 -5.02 5.94 11.59
CA CYS A 14 -3.57 6.05 11.40
C CYS A 14 -2.71 4.81 11.67
N TYR A 15 -3.25 3.68 12.15
CA TYR A 15 -2.41 2.50 12.45
C TYR A 15 -1.76 1.90 11.21
N THR A 16 -2.51 1.79 10.11
CA THR A 16 -2.01 1.26 8.83
C THR A 16 -0.99 2.21 8.21
N GLU A 17 -1.26 3.52 8.26
CA GLU A 17 -0.34 4.59 7.85
C GLU A 17 0.99 4.48 8.61
N MET A 18 0.95 4.47 9.95
CA MET A 18 2.13 4.35 10.80
C MET A 18 2.91 3.05 10.52
N ALA A 19 2.22 1.96 10.22
CA ALA A 19 2.86 0.70 9.84
C ALA A 19 3.56 0.82 8.47
N ALA A 20 2.89 1.42 7.48
CA ALA A 20 3.45 1.68 6.15
C ALA A 20 4.68 2.58 6.22
N GLU A 21 4.65 3.65 7.01
CA GLU A 21 5.78 4.54 7.26
C GLU A 21 6.98 3.79 7.88
N LYS A 22 6.74 2.99 8.92
CA LYS A 22 7.79 2.21 9.59
C LYS A 22 8.43 1.20 8.64
N ILE A 23 7.63 0.50 7.83
CA ILE A 23 8.14 -0.46 6.84
C ILE A 23 8.97 0.28 5.78
N SER A 24 8.46 1.40 5.26
CA SER A 24 9.16 2.24 4.30
C SER A 24 10.53 2.71 4.83
N ALA A 25 10.55 3.24 6.06
CA ALA A 25 11.78 3.67 6.73
C ALA A 25 12.76 2.52 6.92
N GLN A 26 12.29 1.36 7.39
CA GLN A 26 13.13 0.20 7.63
C GLN A 26 13.74 -0.36 6.34
N ILE A 27 12.98 -0.40 5.24
CA ILE A 27 13.48 -0.79 3.92
C ILE A 27 14.59 0.16 3.47
N ASN A 28 14.39 1.47 3.62
CA ASN A 28 15.39 2.46 3.23
C ASN A 28 16.68 2.35 4.06
N ILE A 29 16.56 2.06 5.37
CA ILE A 29 17.70 1.80 6.27
C ILE A 29 18.46 0.55 5.82
N LEU A 30 17.76 -0.59 5.64
CA LEU A 30 18.38 -1.86 5.28
C LEU A 30 19.06 -1.81 3.91
N THR A 31 18.46 -1.11 2.95
CA THR A 31 18.99 -0.96 1.59
C THR A 31 19.99 0.19 1.44
N LYS A 32 20.14 1.03 2.47
CA LYS A 32 20.94 2.26 2.47
C LYS A 32 20.59 3.16 1.28
N THR A 33 19.31 3.29 0.95
CA THR A 33 18.82 4.06 -0.21
C THR A 33 17.37 4.46 0.00
N ASP A 34 17.01 5.68 -0.40
CA ASP A 34 15.61 6.11 -0.52
C ASP A 34 14.93 5.46 -1.76
N CYS A 35 14.42 4.25 -1.58
CA CYS A 35 13.86 3.42 -2.65
C CYS A 35 12.37 3.13 -2.51
N THR A 36 11.68 3.72 -1.53
CA THR A 36 10.25 3.57 -1.30
C THR A 36 9.49 4.86 -1.59
N ARG A 37 8.23 4.73 -1.98
CA ARG A 37 7.30 5.86 -2.13
C ARG A 37 5.98 5.48 -1.47
N LEU A 38 5.57 6.29 -0.50
CA LEU A 38 4.28 6.17 0.19
C LEU A 38 3.20 6.85 -0.65
N HIS A 39 2.04 6.22 -0.74
CA HIS A 39 0.83 6.75 -1.37
C HIS A 39 -0.35 6.43 -0.46
N ASP A 40 -0.97 7.47 0.10
CA ASP A 40 -2.29 7.35 0.70
C ASP A 40 -3.28 7.18 -0.44
N ILE A 41 -4.08 6.11 -0.41
CA ILE A 41 -5.03 5.84 -1.50
C ILE A 41 -6.23 6.78 -1.47
N ASN A 42 -6.52 7.42 -0.34
CA ASN A 42 -7.52 8.49 -0.27
C ASN A 42 -7.13 9.68 -1.18
N ASP A 43 -5.82 9.94 -1.31
CA ASP A 43 -5.28 11.02 -2.16
C ASP A 43 -4.69 10.52 -3.49
N THR A 44 -4.55 9.21 -3.67
CA THR A 44 -3.83 8.61 -4.81
C THR A 44 -4.57 7.41 -5.39
N SER A 45 -4.97 7.48 -6.66
CA SER A 45 -5.56 6.33 -7.35
C SER A 45 -4.65 5.09 -7.32
N VAL A 46 -5.24 3.94 -7.01
CA VAL A 46 -4.60 2.61 -7.04
C VAL A 46 -3.97 2.30 -8.41
N LEU A 47 -4.45 2.88 -9.51
CA LEU A 47 -3.89 2.64 -10.85
C LEU A 47 -2.38 2.97 -10.94
N LYS A 48 -1.89 3.87 -10.08
CA LYS A 48 -0.46 4.19 -9.95
C LYS A 48 0.40 3.00 -9.51
N MET A 49 -0.19 1.94 -8.96
CA MET A 49 0.51 0.67 -8.68
C MET A 49 1.10 0.05 -9.96
N ALA A 50 0.57 0.39 -11.14
CA ALA A 50 1.12 -0.02 -12.43
C ALA A 50 2.58 0.43 -12.63
N ASP A 51 3.01 1.54 -12.01
CA ASP A 51 4.35 2.10 -12.15
C ASP A 51 5.44 1.34 -11.36
N TYR A 52 5.04 0.43 -10.48
CA TYR A 52 5.95 -0.24 -9.55
C TYR A 52 6.05 -1.74 -9.82
N LYS A 53 7.27 -2.28 -9.73
CA LYS A 53 7.50 -3.73 -9.77
C LYS A 53 7.31 -4.39 -8.40
N TYR A 54 7.64 -3.66 -7.33
CA TYR A 54 7.49 -4.10 -5.95
C TYR A 54 6.45 -3.25 -5.27
N LEU A 55 5.43 -3.89 -4.72
CA LEU A 55 4.27 -3.27 -4.10
C LEU A 55 4.13 -3.76 -2.67
N ILE A 56 3.74 -2.85 -1.79
CA ILE A 56 3.27 -3.14 -0.43
C ILE A 56 1.92 -2.46 -0.31
N ALA A 57 0.88 -3.23 0.01
CA ALA A 57 -0.48 -2.70 0.22
C ALA A 57 -0.88 -2.85 1.70
N GLY A 58 -1.16 -1.72 2.34
CA GLY A 58 -1.78 -1.60 3.64
C GLY A 58 -3.29 -1.51 3.51
N ILE A 59 -3.94 -2.65 3.70
CA ILE A 59 -5.39 -2.80 3.54
C ILE A 59 -5.96 -3.08 4.93
N PRO A 60 -6.46 -2.08 5.65
CA PRO A 60 -7.11 -2.32 6.93
C PRO A 60 -8.48 -2.96 6.73
N THR A 61 -8.91 -3.71 7.75
CA THR A 61 -10.22 -4.34 7.81
C THR A 61 -11.11 -3.67 8.87
N TRP A 62 -12.39 -3.51 8.55
CA TRP A 62 -13.44 -3.04 9.46
C TRP A 62 -14.21 -4.21 10.08
N ASP A 63 -14.66 -4.03 11.32
CA ASP A 63 -15.53 -4.94 12.06
C ASP A 63 -15.13 -6.43 11.96
N PHE A 64 -15.84 -7.19 11.12
CA PHE A 64 -15.69 -8.63 10.94
C PHE A 64 -15.02 -9.00 9.61
N GLY A 65 -14.15 -8.13 9.09
CA GLY A 65 -13.34 -8.38 7.89
C GLY A 65 -13.84 -7.64 6.63
N GLU A 66 -14.61 -6.58 6.80
CA GLU A 66 -15.04 -5.71 5.70
C GLU A 66 -13.85 -4.88 5.20
N LEU A 67 -13.88 -4.50 3.92
CA LEU A 67 -12.90 -3.56 3.39
C LEU A 67 -13.12 -2.19 4.02
N GLN A 68 -12.03 -1.47 4.27
CA GLN A 68 -12.12 -0.07 4.62
C GLN A 68 -12.54 0.78 3.41
N GLU A 69 -13.31 1.84 3.65
CA GLU A 69 -13.96 2.69 2.64
C GLU A 69 -13.06 3.10 1.46
N ASP A 70 -11.84 3.60 1.70
CA ASP A 70 -10.96 4.03 0.59
C ASP A 70 -10.59 2.88 -0.36
N TRP A 71 -10.43 1.66 0.19
CA TRP A 71 -10.16 0.47 -0.61
C TRP A 71 -11.42 -0.05 -1.31
N GLU A 72 -12.58 0.09 -0.68
CA GLU A 72 -13.87 -0.26 -1.28
C GLU A 72 -14.14 0.63 -2.51
N ASP A 73 -13.95 1.94 -2.38
CA ASP A 73 -14.16 2.93 -3.44
C ASP A 73 -13.29 2.68 -4.68
N GLN A 74 -12.10 2.12 -4.48
CA GLN A 74 -11.13 1.87 -5.56
C GLN A 74 -11.01 0.38 -5.93
N TRP A 75 -11.89 -0.47 -5.41
CA TRP A 75 -11.79 -1.92 -5.56
C TRP A 75 -11.89 -2.37 -7.03
N GLU A 76 -12.79 -1.75 -7.79
CA GLU A 76 -12.95 -2.08 -9.21
C GLU A 76 -11.77 -1.59 -10.05
N GLU A 77 -11.20 -0.40 -9.77
CA GLU A 77 -9.97 0.08 -10.44
C GLU A 77 -8.77 -0.84 -10.14
N LEU A 78 -8.65 -1.33 -8.90
CA LEU A 78 -7.59 -2.26 -8.50
C LEU A 78 -7.60 -3.53 -9.34
N ARG A 79 -8.78 -4.02 -9.75
CA ARG A 79 -8.94 -5.21 -10.58
C ARG A 79 -8.43 -5.04 -12.01
N GLU A 80 -8.34 -3.80 -12.49
CA GLU A 80 -7.82 -3.50 -13.83
C GLU A 80 -6.28 -3.55 -13.89
N ILE A 81 -5.62 -3.56 -12.73
CA ILE A 81 -4.16 -3.51 -12.64
C ILE A 81 -3.57 -4.88 -12.99
N ASN A 82 -2.73 -4.91 -14.03
CA ASN A 82 -1.95 -6.11 -14.32
C ASN A 82 -0.84 -6.29 -13.27
N LEU A 83 -1.02 -7.29 -12.41
CA LEU A 83 -0.05 -7.68 -11.39
C LEU A 83 0.94 -8.76 -11.84
N GLU A 84 0.85 -9.22 -13.09
CA GLU A 84 1.79 -10.18 -13.66
C GLU A 84 3.24 -9.64 -13.57
N SER A 85 4.16 -10.50 -13.13
CA SER A 85 5.58 -10.16 -12.91
C SER A 85 5.85 -9.06 -11.85
N LYS A 86 4.84 -8.67 -11.05
CA LYS A 86 5.01 -7.82 -9.87
C LYS A 86 5.14 -8.67 -8.60
N TYR A 87 5.84 -8.14 -7.61
CA TYR A 87 5.93 -8.71 -6.27
C TYR A 87 5.08 -7.88 -5.32
N VAL A 88 4.11 -8.50 -4.67
CA VAL A 88 3.14 -7.83 -3.79
C VAL A 88 3.26 -8.40 -2.38
N ALA A 89 3.41 -7.51 -1.39
CA ALA A 89 3.25 -7.83 0.02
C ALA A 89 1.97 -7.15 0.54
N LEU A 90 1.25 -7.85 1.41
CA LEU A 90 0.05 -7.34 2.07
C LEU A 90 0.32 -7.18 3.56
N LEU A 91 -0.20 -6.10 4.15
CA LEU A 91 -0.28 -5.90 5.58
C LEU A 91 -1.69 -5.43 5.92
N ASP A 92 -2.18 -5.86 7.08
CA ASP A 92 -3.52 -5.58 7.56
C ASP A 92 -3.44 -5.05 9.00
N SER A 93 -4.42 -4.22 9.34
CA SER A 93 -4.70 -3.80 10.70
C SER A 93 -6.21 -3.76 10.89
N VAL A 94 -6.67 -4.30 12.02
CA VAL A 94 -8.11 -4.31 12.35
C VAL A 94 -8.49 -2.97 12.98
N ILE A 95 -9.48 -2.33 12.38
CA ILE A 95 -10.15 -1.14 12.92
C ILE A 95 -11.30 -1.63 13.79
N LYS A 96 -11.39 -1.11 15.03
CA LYS A 96 -12.40 -1.46 16.02
C LYS A 96 -13.13 -0.21 16.50
#